data_AF-A0A496X7T7-F1
#
_entry.id   AF-A0A496X7T7-F1
#
_cell.length_a   1.000
_cell.length_b   1.000
_cell.length_c   1.000
_cell.angle_alpha   90.00
_cell.angle_beta   90.00
_cell.angle_gamma   90.00
#
_symmetry.space_group_name_H-M   'P 1'
#
loop_
_entity.id
_entity.type
_entity.pdbx_description
1 polymer ?
#
loop_
_entity_poly.entity_id
_entity_poly.type
_entity_poly.pdbx_seq_one_letter_code
_entity_poly.pdbx_strand_id
1 'polypeptide(L)'
;MDKPAKHKWIFPARFRAGGYSWKASKLACQRLREAVSEIKKVAKKDPILGAEGAVRLMEKIWPALEHVDSSSGALGSAVNKSLDALVPIVVNAPADEELRKRWLDRLWRAMEEDGVEYLGPVGDRWGELCGSADLAGKWADDLVSTLRFCWTDPNPGNYFGGTTACLSCLLAAGRYEELLELLELCRFPMWHYRRYGVEALLAQGKKSEAIRYAEASRGLNQPDSVIDQVCEEVLISSGMYEEAYQRYGLSSALGNSYLARFRSVSKRYPMKDKPEILADLVASTPGQEGKW
;
A
#
# COMPACT_ATOMS: atom_id res chain seq x y z
N MET A 1 38.60 11.47 18.86
CA MET A 1 37.25 10.89 18.76
C MET A 1 37.18 10.12 17.45
N ASP A 2 37.26 8.79 17.52
CA ASP A 2 37.13 7.95 16.33
C ASP A 2 35.73 8.12 15.73
N LYS A 3 35.66 8.40 14.43
CA LYS A 3 34.40 8.35 13.68
C LYS A 3 33.84 6.93 13.83
N PRO A 4 32.56 6.75 14.22
CA PRO A 4 31.97 5.42 14.27
C PRO A 4 32.12 4.75 12.90
N ALA A 5 32.59 3.51 12.89
CA ALA A 5 32.83 2.77 11.67
C ALA A 5 31.54 2.71 10.85
N LYS A 6 31.57 3.24 9.62
CA LYS A 6 30.41 3.25 8.72
C LYS A 6 29.94 1.82 8.51
N HIS A 7 28.68 1.54 8.89
CA HIS A 7 28.11 0.21 8.73
C HIS A 7 28.24 -0.27 7.27
N LYS A 8 28.84 -1.45 7.07
CA LYS A 8 29.10 -2.01 5.75
C LYS A 8 27.97 -2.93 5.33
N TRP A 9 27.02 -2.36 4.60
CA TRP A 9 25.94 -3.09 3.95
C TRP A 9 26.45 -4.09 2.89
N ILE A 10 25.89 -5.29 2.88
CA ILE A 10 26.18 -6.35 1.90
C ILE A 10 25.31 -6.18 0.65
N PHE A 11 24.01 -5.90 0.83
CA PHE A 11 23.07 -5.80 -0.29
C PHE A 11 23.47 -4.83 -1.42
N PRO A 12 24.13 -3.67 -1.22
CA PRO A 12 24.39 -2.74 -2.32
C PRO A 12 25.27 -3.34 -3.42
N ALA A 13 26.18 -4.25 -3.07
CA ALA A 13 27.01 -4.97 -4.05
C ALA A 13 26.20 -5.97 -4.90
N ARG A 14 25.05 -6.42 -4.37
CA ARG A 14 24.11 -7.35 -5.01
C ARG A 14 23.02 -6.65 -5.80
N PHE A 15 22.83 -5.34 -5.62
CA PHE A 15 21.88 -4.50 -6.36
C PHE A 15 22.63 -3.39 -7.10
N ARG A 16 23.53 -3.80 -7.99
CA ARG A 16 24.19 -2.90 -8.95
C ARG A 16 23.29 -2.72 -10.16
N ALA A 17 23.29 -1.53 -10.75
CA ALA A 17 22.53 -1.25 -11.96
C ALA A 17 22.93 -2.22 -13.09
N GLY A 18 21.95 -2.76 -13.83
CA GLY A 18 22.18 -3.78 -14.84
C GLY A 18 22.86 -5.07 -14.33
N GLY A 19 22.86 -5.31 -13.01
CA GLY A 19 23.59 -6.42 -12.38
C GLY A 19 22.94 -7.79 -12.57
N TYR A 20 21.73 -7.83 -13.13
CA TYR A 20 20.94 -9.03 -13.35
C TYR A 20 20.60 -9.18 -14.84
N SER A 21 20.59 -10.43 -15.32
CA SER A 21 20.12 -10.75 -16.67
C SER A 21 18.63 -11.04 -16.69
N TRP A 22 18.05 -11.09 -17.89
CA TRP A 22 16.65 -11.45 -18.14
C TRP A 22 16.14 -12.65 -17.32
N LYS A 23 16.93 -13.73 -17.24
CA LYS A 23 16.52 -14.99 -16.59
C LYS A 23 16.76 -15.02 -15.07
N ALA A 24 17.10 -13.89 -14.45
CA ALA A 24 17.59 -13.86 -13.08
C ALA A 24 16.50 -13.67 -12.01
N SER A 25 15.21 -13.76 -12.35
CA SER A 25 14.08 -13.45 -11.44
C SER A 25 14.15 -14.24 -10.13
N LYS A 26 14.49 -15.53 -10.16
CA LYS A 26 14.66 -16.36 -8.95
C LYS A 26 15.77 -15.83 -8.03
N LEU A 27 16.92 -15.46 -8.60
CA LEU A 27 18.06 -14.94 -7.84
C LEU A 27 17.74 -13.55 -7.28
N ALA A 28 17.13 -12.67 -8.07
CA ALA A 28 16.69 -11.35 -7.63
C ALA A 28 15.71 -11.45 -6.43
N CYS A 29 14.70 -12.32 -6.52
CA CYS A 29 13.76 -12.58 -5.42
C CYS A 29 14.46 -13.10 -4.15
N GLN A 30 15.50 -13.93 -4.31
CA GLN A 30 16.32 -14.35 -3.17
C GLN A 30 17.10 -13.19 -2.57
N ARG A 31 17.76 -12.36 -3.39
CA ARG A 31 18.57 -11.24 -2.90
C ARG A 31 17.73 -10.17 -2.21
N LEU A 32 16.49 -9.94 -2.66
CA LEU A 32 15.55 -9.05 -1.99
C LEU A 32 15.27 -9.52 -0.56
N ARG A 33 14.93 -10.81 -0.37
CA ARG A 33 14.70 -11.38 0.96
C ARG A 33 15.93 -11.30 1.88
N GLU A 34 17.12 -11.55 1.33
CA GLU A 34 18.37 -11.45 2.09
C GLU A 34 18.64 -10.00 2.54
N ALA A 35 18.44 -9.02 1.65
CA ALA A 35 18.62 -7.60 1.95
C ALA A 35 17.62 -7.09 2.98
N VAL A 36 16.34 -7.47 2.86
CA VAL A 36 15.30 -7.14 3.86
C VAL A 36 15.66 -7.74 5.23
N SER A 37 16.17 -8.98 5.27
CA SER A 37 16.60 -9.62 6.51
C SER A 37 17.80 -8.90 7.15
N GLU A 38 18.78 -8.48 6.34
CA GLU A 38 19.91 -7.66 6.78
C GLU A 38 19.44 -6.34 7.41
N ILE A 39 18.59 -5.59 6.70
CA ILE A 39 18.06 -4.29 7.14
C ILE A 39 17.25 -4.44 8.43
N LYS A 40 16.35 -5.44 8.52
CA LYS A 40 15.58 -5.70 9.74
C LYS A 40 16.46 -5.98 10.95
N LYS A 41 17.58 -6.69 10.77
CA LYS A 41 18.53 -6.96 11.88
C LYS A 41 19.21 -5.70 12.38
N VAL A 42 19.57 -4.79 11.48
CA VAL A 42 20.18 -3.50 11.83
C VAL A 42 19.16 -2.57 12.49
N ALA A 43 17.96 -2.46 11.91
CA ALA A 43 16.88 -1.60 12.40
C ALA A 43 16.47 -1.89 13.86
N LYS A 44 16.62 -3.15 14.32
CA LYS A 44 16.37 -3.53 15.73
C LYS A 44 17.33 -2.88 16.72
N LYS A 45 18.55 -2.53 16.28
CA LYS A 45 19.61 -1.95 17.13
C LYS A 45 19.76 -0.45 16.89
N ASP A 46 19.64 -0.04 15.64
CA ASP A 46 19.77 1.33 15.19
C ASP A 46 18.66 1.60 14.16
N PRO A 47 17.51 2.15 14.60
CA PRO A 47 16.37 2.40 13.71
C PRO A 47 16.68 3.40 12.59
N ILE A 48 17.49 4.43 12.86
CA ILE A 48 17.85 5.45 11.86
C ILE A 48 18.74 4.82 10.78
N LEU A 49 19.76 4.06 11.17
CA LEU A 49 20.59 3.33 10.22
C LEU A 49 19.78 2.28 9.46
N GLY A 50 18.85 1.60 10.12
CA GLY A 50 17.91 0.67 9.49
C GLY A 50 17.07 1.34 8.39
N ALA A 51 16.50 2.51 8.68
CA ALA A 51 15.76 3.31 7.70
C ALA A 51 16.64 3.79 6.54
N GLU A 52 17.86 4.25 6.82
CA GLU A 52 18.83 4.59 5.77
C GLU A 52 19.13 3.39 4.85
N GLY A 53 19.26 2.18 5.43
CA GLY A 53 19.40 0.94 4.67
C GLY A 53 18.17 0.61 3.83
N ALA A 54 16.96 0.83 4.36
CA ALA A 54 15.70 0.64 3.66
C ALA A 54 15.54 1.58 2.46
N VAL A 55 15.76 2.89 2.66
CA VAL A 55 15.79 3.90 1.59
C VAL A 55 16.78 3.51 0.52
N ARG A 56 18.00 3.13 0.92
CA ARG A 56 19.05 2.72 -0.02
C ARG A 56 18.73 1.46 -0.80
N LEU A 57 17.97 0.52 -0.23
CA LEU A 57 17.52 -0.65 -0.98
C LEU A 57 16.44 -0.26 -1.99
N MET A 58 15.45 0.55 -1.59
CA MET A 58 14.36 1.02 -2.47
C MET A 58 14.89 1.77 -3.69
N GLU A 59 15.85 2.69 -3.52
CA GLU A 59 16.56 3.38 -4.62
C GLU A 59 17.21 2.42 -5.63
N LYS A 60 17.56 1.21 -5.19
CA LYS A 60 18.31 0.25 -5.99
C LYS A 60 17.44 -0.80 -6.66
N ILE A 61 16.13 -0.83 -6.36
CA ILE A 61 15.22 -1.84 -6.91
C ILE A 61 15.16 -1.70 -8.42
N TRP A 62 14.72 -0.55 -8.93
CA TRP A 62 14.54 -0.37 -10.37
C TRP A 62 15.86 -0.52 -11.15
N PRO A 63 16.94 0.24 -10.87
CA PRO A 63 18.16 0.14 -11.69
C PRO A 63 18.79 -1.26 -11.69
N ALA A 64 18.66 -2.02 -10.60
CA ALA A 64 19.20 -3.38 -10.55
C ALA A 64 18.33 -4.39 -11.30
N LEU A 65 17.01 -4.18 -11.35
CA LEU A 65 16.04 -5.17 -11.78
C LEU A 65 15.36 -4.85 -13.12
N GLU A 66 15.64 -3.69 -13.72
CA GLU A 66 15.05 -3.21 -14.99
C GLU A 66 15.13 -4.21 -16.16
N HIS A 67 16.15 -5.07 -16.18
CA HIS A 67 16.37 -6.06 -17.24
C HIS A 67 15.87 -7.47 -16.90
N VAL A 68 15.28 -7.67 -15.71
CA VAL A 68 14.84 -8.98 -15.25
C VAL A 68 13.41 -9.25 -15.70
N ASP A 69 13.15 -10.45 -16.21
CA ASP A 69 11.82 -10.86 -16.62
C ASP A 69 10.85 -10.87 -15.42
N SER A 70 9.84 -10.02 -15.51
CA SER A 70 8.78 -9.84 -14.51
C SER A 70 7.43 -10.41 -14.94
N SER A 71 7.34 -11.00 -16.14
CA SER A 71 6.07 -11.46 -16.75
C SER A 71 5.29 -12.48 -15.92
N SER A 72 6.00 -13.33 -15.15
CA SER A 72 5.38 -14.31 -14.24
C SER A 72 4.71 -13.68 -13.00
N GLY A 73 4.91 -12.38 -12.74
CA GLY A 73 4.48 -11.69 -11.53
C GLY A 73 5.28 -12.04 -10.26
N ALA A 74 6.16 -13.06 -10.31
CA ALA A 74 6.93 -13.49 -9.15
C ALA A 74 7.89 -12.39 -8.64
N LEU A 75 8.52 -11.66 -9.56
CA LEU A 75 9.41 -10.55 -9.21
C LEU A 75 8.65 -9.39 -8.59
N GLY A 76 7.54 -8.96 -9.21
CA GLY A 76 6.67 -7.92 -8.67
C GLY A 76 6.15 -8.27 -7.27
N SER A 77 5.71 -9.51 -7.05
CA SER A 77 5.30 -9.98 -5.72
C SER A 77 6.44 -9.95 -4.69
N ALA A 78 7.67 -10.28 -5.10
CA ALA A 78 8.83 -10.21 -4.20
C ALA A 78 9.23 -8.78 -3.86
N VAL A 79 9.15 -7.86 -4.82
CA VAL A 79 9.36 -6.42 -4.61
C VAL A 79 8.31 -5.86 -3.67
N ASN A 80 7.02 -6.10 -3.95
CA ASN A 80 5.91 -5.64 -3.12
C ASN A 80 6.05 -6.12 -1.65
N LYS A 81 6.32 -7.41 -1.43
CA LYS A 81 6.62 -7.95 -0.08
C LYS A 81 7.85 -7.33 0.59
N SER A 82 8.82 -6.89 -0.20
CA SER A 82 9.99 -6.20 0.32
C SER A 82 9.62 -4.79 0.76
N LEU A 83 8.83 -4.06 -0.03
CA LEU A 83 8.35 -2.72 0.32
C LEU A 83 7.44 -2.75 1.56
N ASP A 84 6.52 -3.71 1.67
CA ASP A 84 5.68 -3.93 2.86
C ASP A 84 6.52 -4.07 4.15
N ALA A 85 7.71 -4.65 4.00
CA ALA A 85 8.64 -4.86 5.10
C ALA A 85 9.57 -3.67 5.37
N LEU A 86 9.85 -2.82 4.37
CA LEU A 86 10.82 -1.73 4.44
C LEU A 86 10.18 -0.39 4.76
N VAL A 87 9.01 -0.08 4.17
CA VAL A 87 8.31 1.20 4.41
C VAL A 87 8.04 1.44 5.90
N PRO A 88 7.53 0.46 6.68
CA PRO A 88 7.34 0.65 8.13
C PRO A 88 8.65 0.94 8.88
N ILE A 89 9.80 0.47 8.40
CA ILE A 89 11.09 0.74 9.05
C ILE A 89 11.44 2.22 8.90
N VAL A 90 11.18 2.80 7.72
CA VAL A 90 11.41 4.22 7.46
C VAL A 90 10.40 5.07 8.23
N VAL A 91 9.11 4.76 8.15
CA VAL A 91 8.03 5.48 8.85
C VAL A 91 8.33 5.58 10.35
N ASN A 92 8.65 4.45 10.99
CA ASN A 92 8.83 4.39 12.45
C ASN A 92 10.22 4.85 12.94
N ALA A 93 11.18 5.14 12.06
CA ALA A 93 12.48 5.62 12.50
C ALA A 93 12.36 7.03 13.11
N PRO A 94 13.04 7.32 14.25
CA PRO A 94 12.97 8.62 14.91
C PRO A 94 13.95 9.62 14.28
N ALA A 95 13.82 9.86 12.98
CA ALA A 95 14.65 10.82 12.25
C ALA A 95 14.13 12.25 12.41
N ASP A 96 15.07 13.20 12.52
CA ASP A 96 14.75 14.63 12.42
C ASP A 96 14.22 15.00 11.02
N GLU A 97 13.61 16.19 10.91
CA GLU A 97 12.96 16.65 9.68
C GLU A 97 13.96 16.73 8.51
N GLU A 98 15.20 17.14 8.74
CA GLU A 98 16.21 17.30 7.69
C GLU A 98 16.68 15.96 7.12
N LEU A 99 16.88 14.96 7.98
CA LEU A 99 17.15 13.59 7.52
C LEU A 99 15.95 12.99 6.81
N ARG A 100 14.73 13.26 7.30
CA ARG A 100 13.49 12.80 6.67
C ARG A 100 13.36 13.35 5.24
N LYS A 101 13.54 14.65 5.06
CA LYS A 101 13.54 15.30 3.73
C LYS A 101 14.53 14.64 2.79
N ARG A 102 15.77 14.43 3.23
CA ARG A 102 16.79 13.74 2.41
C ARG A 102 16.37 12.34 1.98
N TRP A 103 15.67 11.59 2.84
CA TRP A 103 15.13 10.28 2.47
C TRP A 103 14.01 10.39 1.43
N LEU A 104 13.09 11.33 1.61
CA LEU A 104 11.98 11.56 0.68
C LEU A 104 12.50 12.02 -0.68
N ASP A 105 13.43 12.98 -0.76
CA ASP A 105 14.01 13.46 -2.02
C ASP A 105 14.65 12.31 -2.82
N ARG A 106 15.32 11.39 -2.12
CA ARG A 106 15.95 10.20 -2.70
C ARG A 106 14.92 9.20 -3.20
N LEU A 107 13.88 8.94 -2.41
CA LEU A 107 12.79 8.04 -2.81
C LEU A 107 11.97 8.61 -3.96
N TRP A 108 11.79 9.93 -4.00
CA TRP A 108 11.04 10.61 -5.05
C TRP A 108 11.73 10.42 -6.39
N ARG A 109 13.04 10.69 -6.45
CA ARG A 109 13.85 10.41 -7.64
C ARG A 109 13.79 8.94 -8.06
N ALA A 110 13.87 8.03 -7.10
CA ALA A 110 13.78 6.60 -7.39
C ALA A 110 12.41 6.22 -8.00
N MET A 111 11.33 6.84 -7.55
CA MET A 111 9.98 6.65 -8.11
C MET A 111 9.86 7.27 -9.52
N GLU A 112 10.42 8.46 -9.75
CA GLU A 112 10.43 9.10 -11.07
C GLU A 112 11.22 8.29 -12.11
N GLU A 113 12.29 7.62 -11.68
CA GLU A 113 13.11 6.77 -12.53
C GLU A 113 12.50 5.38 -12.76
N ASP A 114 11.51 4.96 -11.97
CA ASP A 114 10.94 3.61 -12.01
C ASP A 114 10.05 3.40 -13.25
N GLY A 115 10.58 2.66 -14.22
CA GLY A 115 9.91 2.42 -15.49
C GLY A 115 8.73 1.43 -15.44
N VAL A 116 8.49 0.76 -14.31
CA VAL A 116 7.39 -0.24 -14.19
C VAL A 116 6.59 -0.13 -12.89
N GLU A 117 6.73 0.98 -12.17
CA GLU A 117 6.02 1.28 -10.92
C GLU A 117 6.22 0.23 -9.81
N TYR A 118 7.40 -0.41 -9.75
CA TYR A 118 7.75 -1.26 -8.62
C TYR A 118 7.65 -0.56 -7.27
N LEU A 119 7.96 0.74 -7.23
CA LEU A 119 7.90 1.61 -6.06
C LEU A 119 6.52 2.25 -5.83
N GLY A 120 5.47 1.86 -6.58
CA GLY A 120 4.10 2.33 -6.33
C GLY A 120 3.65 2.27 -4.85
N PRO A 121 3.94 1.17 -4.11
CA PRO A 121 3.64 1.09 -2.67
C PRO A 121 4.35 2.11 -1.78
N VAL A 122 5.46 2.72 -2.24
CA VAL A 122 6.12 3.83 -1.55
C VAL A 122 5.29 5.10 -1.69
N GLY A 123 4.79 5.39 -2.90
CA GLY A 123 3.87 6.50 -3.17
C GLY A 123 2.57 6.36 -2.38
N ASP A 124 2.06 5.14 -2.26
CA ASP A 124 0.84 4.87 -1.48
C ASP A 124 0.92 5.33 -0.02
N ARG A 125 2.12 5.30 0.54
CA ARG A 125 2.39 5.59 1.95
C ARG A 125 3.25 6.85 2.13
N TRP A 126 3.27 7.72 1.12
CA TRP A 126 4.12 8.92 1.13
C TRP A 126 3.81 9.86 2.30
N GLY A 127 2.52 10.04 2.62
CA GLY A 127 2.10 10.84 3.78
C GLY A 127 2.62 10.30 5.11
N GLU A 128 2.62 8.97 5.29
CA GLU A 128 3.22 8.34 6.47
C GLU A 128 4.76 8.49 6.47
N LEU A 129 5.40 8.37 5.31
CA LEU A 129 6.84 8.55 5.16
C LEU A 129 7.29 9.98 5.47
N CYS A 130 6.41 10.97 5.33
CA CYS A 130 6.69 12.35 5.74
C CYS A 130 6.90 12.49 7.26
N GLY A 131 6.34 11.59 8.08
CA GLY A 131 6.53 11.56 9.54
C GLY A 131 5.96 12.76 10.31
N SER A 132 5.37 13.75 9.63
CA SER A 132 4.68 14.90 10.21
C SER A 132 3.66 15.47 9.23
N ALA A 133 2.58 16.06 9.77
CA ALA A 133 1.57 16.75 8.98
C ALA A 133 2.15 17.94 8.20
N ASP A 134 3.11 18.67 8.79
CA ASP A 134 3.75 19.83 8.13
C ASP A 134 4.55 19.43 6.89
N LEU A 135 5.35 18.36 6.98
CA LEU A 135 6.12 17.89 5.82
C LEU A 135 5.20 17.27 4.77
N ALA A 136 4.16 16.54 5.17
CA ALA A 136 3.14 16.04 4.26
C ALA A 136 2.41 17.19 3.55
N GLY A 137 2.10 18.29 4.26
CA GLY A 137 1.48 19.48 3.70
C GLY A 137 2.34 20.16 2.64
N LYS A 138 3.65 20.30 2.88
CA LYS A 138 4.60 20.85 1.90
C LYS A 138 4.62 20.00 0.62
N TRP A 139 4.71 18.67 0.76
CA TRP A 139 4.62 17.77 -0.40
C TRP A 139 3.26 17.85 -1.09
N ALA A 140 2.15 17.98 -0.36
CA ALA A 140 0.84 18.18 -0.99
C ALA A 140 0.82 19.46 -1.84
N ASP A 141 1.34 20.58 -1.33
CA ASP A 141 1.39 21.86 -2.05
C ASP A 141 2.15 21.74 -3.38
N ASP A 142 3.24 20.97 -3.40
CA ASP A 142 4.03 20.74 -4.61
C ASP A 142 3.32 19.83 -5.64
N LEU A 143 2.48 18.89 -5.17
CA LEU A 143 1.92 17.82 -6.01
C LEU A 143 0.48 18.08 -6.50
N VAL A 144 -0.33 18.83 -5.75
CA VAL A 144 -1.76 19.03 -6.03
C VAL A 144 -1.99 19.69 -7.39
N SER A 145 -1.18 20.68 -7.74
CA SER A 145 -1.34 21.44 -9.00
C SER A 145 -1.21 20.53 -10.22
N THR A 146 -0.19 19.67 -10.23
CA THR A 146 0.06 18.69 -11.30
C THR A 146 -1.06 17.65 -11.38
N LEU A 147 -1.47 17.08 -10.24
CA LEU A 147 -2.57 16.09 -10.23
C LEU A 147 -3.89 16.69 -10.72
N ARG A 148 -4.22 17.91 -10.26
CA ARG A 148 -5.40 18.64 -10.71
C ARG A 148 -5.37 18.90 -12.20
N PHE A 149 -4.23 19.32 -12.75
CA PHE A 149 -4.05 19.48 -14.19
C PHE A 149 -4.31 18.15 -14.93
N CYS A 150 -3.71 17.05 -14.49
CA CYS A 150 -3.90 15.74 -15.13
C CYS A 150 -5.36 15.26 -15.14
N TRP A 151 -6.12 15.53 -14.07
CA TRP A 151 -7.53 15.08 -13.98
C TRP A 151 -8.54 16.02 -14.64
N THR A 152 -8.22 17.30 -14.78
CA THR A 152 -9.11 18.28 -15.44
C THR A 152 -8.88 18.39 -16.94
N ASP A 153 -7.77 17.86 -17.48
CA ASP A 153 -7.53 17.86 -18.91
C ASP A 153 -8.62 17.04 -19.64
N PRO A 154 -9.36 17.65 -20.60
CA PRO A 154 -10.36 16.93 -21.38
C PRO A 154 -9.76 15.80 -22.24
N ASN A 155 -8.47 15.89 -22.58
CA ASN A 155 -7.78 14.89 -23.39
C ASN A 155 -7.42 13.67 -22.54
N PRO A 156 -7.84 12.46 -22.95
CA PRO A 156 -7.44 11.26 -22.25
C PRO A 156 -5.93 11.01 -22.43
N GLY A 157 -5.29 10.44 -21.40
CA GLY A 157 -3.91 9.96 -21.47
C GLY A 157 -2.93 10.63 -20.53
N ASN A 158 -3.31 11.74 -19.88
CA ASN A 158 -2.48 12.32 -18.84
C ASN A 158 -2.41 11.40 -17.62
N TYR A 159 -1.19 11.10 -17.20
CA TYR A 159 -0.90 10.28 -16.04
C TYR A 159 0.14 11.00 -15.18
N PHE A 160 -0.04 10.92 -13.86
CA PHE A 160 0.92 11.44 -12.90
C PHE A 160 1.33 10.32 -11.95
N GLY A 161 2.60 9.89 -12.02
CA GLY A 161 3.15 8.86 -11.11
C GLY A 161 3.12 9.27 -9.63
N GLY A 162 3.02 10.58 -9.35
CA GLY A 162 2.87 11.11 -8.00
C GLY A 162 1.43 11.13 -7.45
N THR A 163 0.46 10.53 -8.16
CA THR A 163 -0.97 10.62 -7.77
C THR A 163 -1.21 10.12 -6.36
N THR A 164 -0.76 8.91 -6.02
CA THR A 164 -1.00 8.33 -4.70
C THR A 164 -0.20 9.01 -3.61
N ALA A 165 1.01 9.49 -3.93
CA ALA A 165 1.81 10.30 -3.01
C ALA A 165 1.09 11.61 -2.64
N CYS A 166 0.48 12.29 -3.61
CA CYS A 166 -0.32 13.49 -3.40
C CYS A 166 -1.51 13.23 -2.47
N LEU A 167 -2.31 12.21 -2.78
CA LEU A 167 -3.49 11.83 -1.97
C LEU A 167 -3.09 11.41 -0.55
N SER A 168 -2.04 10.61 -0.42
CA SER A 168 -1.47 10.18 0.86
C SER A 168 -1.00 11.37 1.70
N CYS A 169 -0.37 12.38 1.07
CA CYS A 169 0.04 13.62 1.74
C CYS A 169 -1.12 14.46 2.24
N LEU A 170 -2.15 14.69 1.41
CA LEU A 170 -3.34 15.43 1.82
C LEU A 170 -4.01 14.76 3.04
N LEU A 171 -4.09 13.42 3.03
CA LEU A 171 -4.63 12.64 4.14
C LEU A 171 -3.78 12.82 5.42
N ALA A 172 -2.46 12.65 5.33
CA ALA A 172 -1.56 12.77 6.47
C ALA A 172 -1.47 14.21 7.02
N ALA A 173 -1.66 15.21 6.16
CA ALA A 173 -1.71 16.62 6.55
C ALA A 173 -3.07 17.05 7.14
N GLY A 174 -4.08 16.17 7.14
CA GLY A 174 -5.41 16.48 7.63
C GLY A 174 -6.24 17.38 6.69
N ARG A 175 -5.85 17.52 5.42
CA ARG A 175 -6.52 18.34 4.40
C ARG A 175 -7.62 17.53 3.71
N TYR A 176 -8.57 17.05 4.50
CA TYR A 176 -9.56 16.05 4.08
C TYR A 176 -10.54 16.58 3.02
N GLU A 177 -11.00 17.82 3.17
CA GLU A 177 -11.93 18.45 2.23
C GLU A 177 -11.29 18.61 0.85
N GLU A 178 -10.06 19.13 0.80
CA GLU A 178 -9.31 19.27 -0.46
C GLU A 178 -9.01 17.93 -1.12
N LEU A 179 -8.70 16.90 -0.32
CA LEU A 179 -8.55 15.53 -0.81
C LEU A 179 -9.83 15.05 -1.51
N LEU A 180 -10.98 15.22 -0.87
CA LEU A 180 -12.27 14.81 -1.42
C LEU A 180 -12.62 15.61 -2.68
N GLU A 181 -12.43 16.93 -2.67
CA GLU A 181 -12.63 17.80 -3.84
C GLU A 181 -11.74 17.40 -5.02
N LEU A 182 -10.48 17.05 -4.75
CA LEU A 182 -9.55 16.60 -5.79
C LEU A 182 -10.01 15.27 -6.39
N LEU A 183 -10.47 14.32 -5.57
CA LEU A 183 -10.99 13.02 -6.03
C LEU A 183 -12.22 13.16 -6.94
N GLU A 184 -13.07 14.18 -6.74
CA GLU A 184 -14.22 14.44 -7.62
C GLU A 184 -13.83 14.87 -9.04
N LEU A 185 -12.58 15.33 -9.25
CA LEU A 185 -12.07 15.63 -10.59
C LEU A 185 -11.67 14.37 -11.36
N CYS A 186 -11.49 13.24 -10.67
CA CYS A 186 -11.06 12.00 -11.31
C CYS A 186 -12.15 11.44 -12.22
N ARG A 187 -11.92 11.48 -13.53
CA ARG A 187 -12.87 11.00 -14.56
C ARG A 187 -13.35 9.57 -14.34
N PHE A 188 -12.49 8.72 -13.77
CA PHE A 188 -12.79 7.33 -13.47
C PHE A 188 -12.58 7.07 -11.98
N PRO A 189 -13.65 6.82 -11.20
CA PRO A 189 -13.58 6.64 -9.75
C PRO A 189 -12.93 5.30 -9.36
N MET A 190 -11.63 5.15 -9.57
CA MET A 190 -10.89 3.93 -9.26
C MET A 190 -10.76 3.75 -7.75
N TRP A 191 -11.06 2.55 -7.26
CA TRP A 191 -10.89 2.20 -5.83
C TRP A 191 -9.51 2.57 -5.28
N HIS A 192 -8.47 2.37 -6.09
CA HIS A 192 -7.08 2.67 -5.73
C HIS A 192 -6.87 4.12 -5.24
N TYR A 193 -7.63 5.08 -5.77
CA TYR A 193 -7.63 6.48 -5.30
C TYR A 193 -8.72 6.74 -4.28
N ARG A 194 -9.92 6.16 -4.47
CA ARG A 194 -11.06 6.41 -3.58
C ARG A 194 -10.85 5.90 -2.16
N ARG A 195 -9.98 4.92 -1.92
CA ARG A 195 -9.61 4.49 -0.56
C ARG A 195 -9.11 5.66 0.31
N TYR A 196 -8.39 6.63 -0.26
CA TYR A 196 -7.94 7.81 0.49
C TYR A 196 -9.12 8.69 0.92
N GLY A 197 -10.17 8.79 0.10
CA GLY A 197 -11.41 9.48 0.44
C GLY A 197 -12.17 8.76 1.56
N VAL A 198 -12.19 7.43 1.55
CA VAL A 198 -12.75 6.62 2.65
C VAL A 198 -11.98 6.90 3.94
N GLU A 199 -10.65 6.84 3.91
CA GLU A 199 -9.80 7.13 5.08
C GLU A 199 -9.99 8.56 5.60
N ALA A 200 -10.13 9.54 4.71
CA ALA A 200 -10.42 10.93 5.07
C ALA A 200 -11.79 11.10 5.75
N LEU A 201 -12.82 10.41 5.28
CA LEU A 201 -14.14 10.40 5.93
C LEU A 201 -14.10 9.71 7.29
N LEU A 202 -13.35 8.63 7.43
CA LEU A 202 -13.16 7.93 8.71
C LEU A 202 -12.41 8.79 9.72
N ALA A 203 -11.36 9.51 9.29
CA ALA A 203 -10.62 10.44 10.15
C ALA A 203 -11.50 11.58 10.69
N GLN A 204 -12.51 12.00 9.92
CA GLN A 204 -13.54 12.97 10.34
C GLN A 204 -14.67 12.34 11.19
N GLY A 205 -14.63 11.04 11.48
CA GLY A 205 -15.68 10.32 12.20
C GLY A 205 -16.95 10.05 11.38
N LYS A 206 -16.96 10.32 10.07
CA LYS A 206 -18.12 10.17 9.18
C LYS A 206 -18.25 8.73 8.66
N LYS A 207 -18.34 7.75 9.58
CA LYS A 207 -18.29 6.32 9.25
C LYS A 207 -19.35 5.86 8.24
N SER A 208 -20.60 6.26 8.41
CA SER A 208 -21.68 5.88 7.47
C SER A 208 -21.48 6.49 6.08
N GLU A 209 -20.90 7.69 6.00
CA GLU A 209 -20.56 8.32 4.73
C GLU A 209 -19.39 7.60 4.05
N ALA A 210 -18.38 7.18 4.83
CA ALA A 210 -17.26 6.40 4.34
C ALA A 210 -17.72 5.08 3.68
N ILE A 211 -18.68 4.36 4.29
CA ILE A 211 -19.28 3.15 3.70
C ILE A 211 -19.98 3.48 2.38
N ARG A 212 -20.85 4.51 2.35
CA ARG A 212 -21.54 4.92 1.12
C ARG A 212 -20.55 5.31 0.02
N TYR A 213 -19.50 6.04 0.37
CA TYR A 213 -18.45 6.47 -0.55
C TYR A 213 -17.66 5.28 -1.11
N ALA A 214 -17.37 4.28 -0.28
CA ALA A 214 -16.70 3.04 -0.69
C ALA A 214 -17.60 2.22 -1.63
N GLU A 215 -18.87 2.01 -1.28
CA GLU A 215 -19.83 1.28 -2.11
C GLU A 215 -20.08 1.95 -3.47
N ALA A 216 -20.05 3.28 -3.53
CA ALA A 216 -20.14 4.02 -4.78
C ALA A 216 -18.95 3.79 -5.73
N SER A 217 -17.87 3.17 -5.25
CA SER A 217 -16.72 2.79 -6.07
C SER A 217 -16.90 1.44 -6.78
N ARG A 218 -17.98 0.69 -6.51
CA ARG A 218 -18.22 -0.62 -7.13
C ARG A 218 -18.48 -0.51 -8.62
N GLY A 219 -18.14 -1.56 -9.36
CA GLY A 219 -18.42 -1.65 -10.78
C GLY A 219 -17.39 -2.44 -11.56
N LEU A 220 -17.38 -2.25 -12.88
CA LEU A 220 -16.51 -2.98 -13.79
C LEU A 220 -15.03 -2.80 -13.40
N ASN A 221 -14.32 -3.92 -13.25
CA ASN A 221 -12.90 -3.99 -12.90
C ASN A 221 -12.53 -3.46 -11.50
N GLN A 222 -13.51 -3.30 -10.61
CA GLN A 222 -13.25 -2.87 -9.23
C GLN A 222 -13.01 -4.07 -8.31
N PRO A 223 -12.14 -3.94 -7.30
CA PRO A 223 -11.85 -5.02 -6.37
C PRO A 223 -12.95 -5.07 -5.29
N ASP A 224 -14.15 -5.50 -5.66
CA ASP A 224 -15.33 -5.50 -4.78
C ASP A 224 -15.09 -6.21 -3.43
N SER A 225 -14.29 -7.29 -3.42
CA SER A 225 -13.92 -7.98 -2.17
C SER A 225 -13.06 -7.14 -1.23
N VAL A 226 -12.24 -6.22 -1.76
CA VAL A 226 -11.45 -5.28 -0.95
C VAL A 226 -12.34 -4.14 -0.46
N ILE A 227 -13.30 -3.69 -1.27
CA ILE A 227 -14.32 -2.72 -0.85
C ILE A 227 -15.15 -3.32 0.30
N ASP A 228 -15.56 -4.59 0.18
CA ASP A 228 -16.29 -5.31 1.23
C ASP A 228 -15.49 -5.38 2.53
N GLN A 229 -14.19 -5.67 2.47
CA GLN A 229 -13.32 -5.70 3.66
C GLN A 229 -13.29 -4.36 4.37
N VAL A 230 -13.17 -3.25 3.63
CA VAL A 230 -13.17 -1.92 4.23
C VAL A 230 -14.53 -1.60 4.86
N CYS A 231 -15.64 -1.85 4.16
CA CYS A 231 -16.97 -1.60 4.72
C CYS A 231 -17.25 -2.49 5.95
N GLU A 232 -16.83 -3.76 5.92
CA GLU A 232 -16.90 -4.69 7.05
C GLU A 232 -16.14 -4.16 8.27
N GLU A 233 -14.90 -3.71 8.06
CA GLU A 233 -14.06 -3.15 9.11
C GLU A 233 -14.69 -1.92 9.77
N VAL A 234 -15.29 -1.03 8.97
CA VAL A 234 -15.95 0.17 9.47
C VAL A 234 -17.16 -0.20 10.35
N LEU A 235 -17.99 -1.16 9.93
CA LEU A 235 -19.13 -1.64 10.71
C LEU A 235 -18.70 -2.34 12.00
N ILE A 236 -17.70 -3.23 11.92
CA ILE A 236 -17.13 -3.92 13.08
C ILE A 236 -16.57 -2.91 14.09
N SER A 237 -15.84 -1.89 13.64
CA SER A 237 -15.30 -0.83 14.50
C SER A 237 -16.39 0.01 15.20
N SER A 238 -17.65 -0.13 14.77
CA SER A 238 -18.82 0.54 15.33
C SER A 238 -19.70 -0.41 16.13
N GLY A 239 -19.26 -1.65 16.36
CA GLY A 239 -20.01 -2.68 17.09
C GLY A 239 -21.16 -3.30 16.30
N MET A 240 -21.28 -3.00 15.00
CA MET A 240 -22.37 -3.43 14.14
C MET A 240 -22.07 -4.79 13.49
N TYR A 241 -21.74 -5.79 14.31
CA TYR A 241 -21.27 -7.10 13.85
C TYR A 241 -22.29 -7.85 13.00
N GLU A 242 -23.58 -7.78 13.34
CA GLU A 242 -24.61 -8.49 12.59
C GLU A 242 -24.79 -7.90 11.19
N GLU A 243 -24.82 -6.57 11.06
CA GLU A 243 -24.89 -5.91 9.76
C GLU A 243 -23.61 -6.17 8.94
N ALA A 244 -22.43 -6.12 9.58
CA ALA A 244 -21.16 -6.40 8.92
C ALA A 244 -21.14 -7.81 8.32
N TYR A 245 -21.60 -8.79 9.09
CA TYR A 245 -21.67 -10.17 8.64
C TYR A 245 -22.63 -10.33 7.46
N GLN A 246 -23.86 -9.83 7.59
CA GLN A 246 -24.92 -9.99 6.59
C GLN A 246 -24.55 -9.32 5.26
N ARG A 247 -23.90 -8.16 5.29
CA ARG A 247 -23.58 -7.38 4.08
C ARG A 247 -22.26 -7.80 3.45
N TYR A 248 -21.24 -8.08 4.25
CA TYR A 248 -19.87 -8.20 3.76
C TYR A 248 -19.13 -9.43 4.25
N GLY A 249 -19.50 -10.01 5.40
CA GLY A 249 -18.71 -11.05 6.06
C GLY A 249 -18.42 -12.30 5.22
N LEU A 250 -19.27 -12.63 4.25
CA LEU A 250 -19.07 -13.78 3.36
C LEU A 250 -18.25 -13.45 2.11
N SER A 251 -18.39 -12.23 1.58
CA SER A 251 -17.73 -11.76 0.36
C SER A 251 -16.35 -11.14 0.62
N SER A 252 -16.14 -10.57 1.81
CA SER A 252 -14.85 -10.11 2.32
C SER A 252 -13.91 -11.26 2.69
N ALA A 253 -14.46 -12.48 2.85
CA ALA A 253 -13.78 -13.65 3.36
C ALA A 253 -12.50 -14.00 2.58
N LEU A 254 -11.35 -13.76 3.21
CA LEU A 254 -10.02 -14.11 2.68
C LEU A 254 -9.75 -15.62 2.76
N GLY A 255 -9.19 -16.18 1.69
CA GLY A 255 -8.65 -17.55 1.71
C GLY A 255 -8.49 -18.17 0.33
N ASN A 256 -7.37 -18.87 0.10
CA ASN A 256 -7.08 -19.58 -1.15
C ASN A 256 -7.83 -20.93 -1.26
N SER A 257 -8.60 -21.30 -0.25
CA SER A 257 -9.43 -22.51 -0.22
C SER A 257 -10.72 -22.26 0.57
N TYR A 258 -11.75 -23.06 0.31
CA TYR A 258 -13.03 -23.03 1.04
C TYR A 258 -12.82 -23.14 2.55
N LEU A 259 -12.03 -24.12 3.00
CA LEU A 259 -11.68 -24.27 4.41
C LEU A 259 -10.97 -23.02 4.98
N ALA A 260 -10.09 -22.38 4.22
CA ALA A 260 -9.44 -21.14 4.68
C ALA A 260 -10.44 -19.99 4.80
N ARG A 261 -11.36 -19.85 3.84
CA ARG A 261 -12.45 -18.87 3.89
C ARG A 261 -13.36 -19.09 5.09
N PHE A 262 -13.84 -20.33 5.30
CA PHE A 262 -14.66 -20.69 6.47
C PHE A 262 -13.97 -20.34 7.79
N ARG A 263 -12.68 -20.69 7.93
CA ARG A 263 -11.88 -20.38 9.12
C ARG A 263 -11.70 -18.87 9.31
N SER A 264 -11.53 -18.12 8.22
CA SER A 264 -11.40 -16.67 8.25
C SER A 264 -12.67 -16.01 8.80
N VAL A 265 -13.83 -16.36 8.24
CA VAL A 265 -15.14 -15.85 8.71
C VAL A 265 -15.42 -16.28 10.15
N SER A 266 -15.22 -17.56 10.47
CA SER A 266 -15.42 -18.08 11.84
C SER A 266 -14.53 -17.38 12.88
N LYS A 267 -13.30 -17.01 12.51
CA LYS A 267 -12.40 -16.26 13.39
C LYS A 267 -12.86 -14.81 13.55
N ARG A 268 -13.37 -14.20 12.49
CA ARG A 268 -13.83 -12.81 12.47
C ARG A 268 -15.15 -12.64 13.24
N TYR A 269 -16.01 -13.63 13.20
CA TYR A 269 -17.33 -13.65 13.85
C TYR A 269 -17.43 -14.80 14.89
N PRO A 270 -16.68 -14.73 16.00
CA PRO A 270 -16.69 -15.78 17.02
C PRO A 270 -18.03 -15.91 17.76
N MET A 271 -18.92 -14.93 17.62
CA MET A 271 -20.26 -14.91 18.21
C MET A 271 -21.31 -15.68 17.41
N LYS A 272 -21.04 -16.02 16.15
CA LYS A 272 -21.96 -16.78 15.27
C LYS A 272 -21.70 -18.27 15.34
N ASP A 273 -22.76 -19.05 15.16
CA ASP A 273 -22.64 -20.51 15.16
C ASP A 273 -21.91 -20.99 13.90
N LYS A 274 -21.01 -21.97 14.06
CA LYS A 274 -20.18 -22.46 12.96
C LYS A 274 -20.99 -23.17 11.86
N PRO A 275 -21.95 -24.05 12.21
CA PRO A 275 -22.93 -24.56 11.26
C PRO A 275 -23.67 -23.49 10.47
N GLU A 276 -24.09 -22.38 11.11
CA GLU A 276 -24.74 -21.25 10.44
C GLU A 276 -23.80 -20.60 9.43
N ILE A 277 -22.57 -20.28 9.83
CA ILE A 277 -21.54 -19.72 8.92
C ILE A 277 -21.28 -20.64 7.73
N LEU A 278 -21.22 -21.96 7.95
CA LEU A 278 -21.01 -22.91 6.87
C LEU A 278 -22.19 -22.94 5.90
N ALA A 279 -23.42 -22.96 6.42
CA ALA A 279 -24.65 -22.95 5.61
C ALA A 279 -24.74 -21.69 4.75
N ASP A 280 -24.44 -20.52 5.33
CA ASP A 280 -24.43 -19.24 4.63
C ASP A 280 -23.36 -19.20 3.53
N LEU A 281 -22.16 -19.71 3.80
CA LEU A 281 -21.08 -19.82 2.81
C LEU A 281 -21.45 -20.75 1.66
N VAL A 282 -22.08 -21.89 1.94
CA VAL A 282 -22.62 -22.80 0.92
C VAL A 282 -23.67 -22.08 0.06
N ALA A 283 -24.62 -21.39 0.69
CA ALA A 283 -25.66 -20.65 -0.01
C ALA A 283 -25.10 -19.50 -0.87
N SER A 284 -24.00 -18.88 -0.44
CA SER A 284 -23.31 -17.81 -1.20
C SER A 284 -22.58 -18.30 -2.45
N THR A 285 -22.40 -19.61 -2.61
CA THR A 285 -21.70 -20.21 -3.77
C THR A 285 -22.50 -21.37 -4.39
N PRO A 286 -23.64 -21.12 -5.04
CA PRO A 286 -24.44 -22.17 -5.67
C PRO A 286 -23.63 -22.99 -6.69
N GLY A 287 -23.79 -24.31 -6.67
CA GLY A 287 -23.05 -25.26 -7.53
C GLY A 287 -21.65 -25.63 -7.03
N GLN A 288 -21.27 -25.19 -5.83
CA GLN A 288 -19.98 -25.49 -5.20
C GLN A 288 -20.15 -26.16 -3.82
N GLU A 289 -21.32 -26.73 -3.57
CA GLU A 289 -21.73 -27.27 -2.27
C GLU A 289 -20.73 -28.33 -1.77
N GLY A 290 -20.31 -29.25 -2.64
CA GLY A 290 -19.36 -30.32 -2.28
C GLY A 290 -17.92 -29.87 -2.03
N LYS A 291 -17.61 -28.56 -2.11
CA LYS A 291 -16.29 -28.02 -1.81
C LYS A 291 -16.16 -27.44 -0.39
N TRP A 292 -17.28 -27.26 0.30
CA TRP A 292 -17.37 -26.79 1.70
C TRP A 292 -17.38 -27.96 2.68
#